data_AF-A0A935M0L1-F1
#
_entry.id   AF-A0A935M0L1-F1
#
_cell.length_a   1.000
_cell.length_b   1.000
_cell.length_c   1.000
_cell.angle_alpha   90.00
_cell.angle_beta   90.00
_cell.angle_gamma   90.00
#
_symmetry.space_group_name_H-M   'P 1'
#
loop_
_entity.id
_entity.type
_entity.pdbx_description
1 polymer ?
#
loop_
_entity_poly.entity_id
_entity_poly.type
_entity_poly.pdbx_seq_one_letter_code
_entity_poly.pdbx_strand_id
1 'polypeptide(L)'
;MVYIRNLSLCLILMLPQFVFGNGQLDVSQNVLDRLYQVHGHFNTSRPKIELVKNKKNVAVYIKSRNTIQLELSAYNLCIAFGRDSLDALSFILAHELVHALQTSNNLPKTSFIAYDKTFKGSVDMERDADIQGIFISYLAGYKSIKILPDLIDRMYEVYGINDKIIRAYPSKHERKLSAQVVIQQVNDLIELFELANRLTQISAYQSAIPCLEYISKYYQGKEIFNNLGVNYVLLGMNMGKLQGEALVFPFELDWNLRIKKPKTGRGDDFLSPIDLLIQQKYYLKAQEYFEVTKRLDPTYFWSDLNLFAINILRGKLDLAQGYYDSYLKAHCLVNHESVIFQKINFVYAILLFKKGEIEEAKRILKLISSQNNPYLSHMAKYNLKVITNGQFEYAYQNAGVCNTPGFKLVDIPDTEVKLTKTSTMEWIVIDTAIQIERRILSNSMIYTFFENNEKSITIQKINISNKYNFNIDPILSSYLGKDESVYHCAKDGIAYLVRDGLLNGIIRYYTYYDNMP
;
A
#
# COMPACT_ATOMS: atom_id res chain seq x y z
N MET A 1 -10.40 -51.81 60.09
CA MET A 1 -9.40 -51.34 61.08
C MET A 1 -8.15 -50.96 60.31
N VAL A 2 -8.06 -49.71 59.86
CA VAL A 2 -7.29 -48.62 60.48
C VAL A 2 -5.81 -49.00 60.65
N TYR A 3 -4.94 -48.42 59.83
CA TYR A 3 -3.89 -47.52 60.34
C TYR A 3 -3.41 -46.58 59.24
N ILE A 4 -3.59 -45.29 59.52
CA ILE A 4 -3.12 -44.12 58.80
C ILE A 4 -1.62 -43.97 59.07
N ARG A 5 -0.82 -43.62 58.05
CA ARG A 5 0.43 -42.89 58.27
C ARG A 5 0.61 -41.80 57.23
N ASN A 6 0.54 -40.57 57.73
CA ASN A 6 0.76 -39.31 57.05
C ASN A 6 2.11 -39.28 56.32
N LEU A 7 2.10 -38.93 55.04
CA LEU A 7 3.26 -38.38 54.36
C LEU A 7 2.89 -36.97 53.89
N SER A 8 3.51 -35.98 54.51
CA SER A 8 3.35 -34.57 54.21
C SER A 8 3.76 -34.29 52.76
N LEU A 9 2.79 -33.93 51.91
CA LEU A 9 3.05 -33.39 50.58
C LEU A 9 3.56 -31.94 50.75
N CYS A 10 4.87 -31.73 50.63
CA CYS A 10 5.42 -30.40 50.35
C CYS A 10 5.03 -30.02 48.91
N LEU A 11 3.97 -29.22 48.77
CA LEU A 11 3.59 -28.58 47.52
C LEU A 11 4.61 -27.46 47.23
N ILE A 12 5.69 -27.78 46.51
CA ILE A 12 6.59 -26.78 45.94
C ILE A 12 5.81 -26.11 44.80
N LEU A 13 5.24 -24.93 45.08
CA LEU A 13 4.77 -24.00 44.07
C LEU A 13 5.96 -23.60 43.20
N MET A 14 6.14 -24.27 42.06
CA MET A 14 6.96 -23.76 40.97
C MET A 14 6.27 -22.52 40.40
N LEU A 15 6.64 -21.37 40.93
CA LEU A 15 6.42 -20.11 40.23
C LEU A 15 7.16 -20.18 38.89
N PRO A 16 6.52 -19.81 37.76
CA PRO A 16 7.22 -19.73 36.50
C PRO A 16 8.32 -18.68 36.64
N GLN A 17 9.57 -19.12 36.60
CA GLN A 17 10.71 -18.23 36.45
C GLN A 17 10.59 -17.61 35.06
N PHE A 18 10.14 -16.35 35.00
CA PHE A 18 10.25 -15.55 33.80
C PHE A 18 11.74 -15.43 33.45
N VAL A 19 12.13 -16.07 32.35
CA VAL A 19 13.45 -15.91 31.74
C VAL A 19 13.50 -14.51 31.13
N PHE A 20 13.93 -13.54 31.94
CA PHE A 20 14.20 -12.17 31.50
C PHE A 20 15.53 -12.16 30.75
N GLY A 21 15.47 -12.20 29.41
CA GLY A 21 16.66 -12.05 28.55
C GLY A 21 16.37 -12.17 27.05
N ASN A 22 15.66 -13.22 26.62
CA ASN A 22 15.45 -13.49 25.19
C ASN A 22 14.20 -12.82 24.61
N GLY A 23 13.10 -12.75 25.37
CA GLY A 23 11.81 -12.26 24.84
C GLY A 23 11.81 -10.78 24.41
N GLN A 24 12.60 -9.91 25.05
CA GLN A 24 12.66 -8.50 24.67
C GLN A 24 13.32 -8.30 23.31
N LEU A 25 14.44 -9.00 23.08
CA LEU A 25 15.18 -8.96 21.83
C LEU A 25 14.33 -9.53 20.69
N ASP A 26 13.65 -10.65 20.92
CA ASP A 26 12.78 -11.28 19.93
C ASP A 26 11.62 -10.35 19.54
N VAL A 27 10.96 -9.71 20.50
CA VAL A 27 9.90 -8.73 20.22
C VAL A 27 10.42 -7.57 19.40
N SER A 28 11.55 -6.96 19.79
CA SER A 28 12.13 -5.86 19.04
C SER A 28 12.54 -6.28 17.63
N GLN A 29 13.14 -7.47 17.47
CA GLN A 29 13.56 -7.98 16.16
C GLN A 29 12.35 -8.25 15.26
N ASN A 30 11.25 -8.78 15.79
CA ASN A 30 10.01 -8.98 15.04
C ASN A 30 9.40 -7.66 14.55
N VAL A 31 9.43 -6.60 15.38
CA VAL A 31 8.98 -5.27 14.97
C VAL A 31 9.86 -4.74 13.83
N LEU A 32 11.18 -4.80 13.99
CA LEU A 32 12.13 -4.37 12.96
C LEU A 32 11.99 -5.16 11.65
N ASP A 33 11.82 -6.47 11.74
CA ASP A 33 11.65 -7.35 10.58
C ASP A 33 10.40 -6.96 9.78
N ARG A 34 9.29 -6.65 10.46
CA ARG A 34 8.06 -6.18 9.82
C ARG A 34 8.23 -4.81 9.15
N LEU A 35 8.90 -3.87 9.81
CA LEU A 35 9.20 -2.54 9.25
C LEU A 35 10.09 -2.66 8.00
N TYR A 36 11.14 -3.48 8.07
CA TYR A 36 12.04 -3.73 6.95
C TYR A 36 11.33 -4.44 5.78
N GLN A 37 10.46 -5.40 6.06
CA GLN A 37 9.70 -6.12 5.04
C GLN A 37 8.77 -5.19 4.24
N VAL A 38 8.12 -4.24 4.92
CA VAL A 38 7.22 -3.26 4.33
C VAL A 38 7.98 -2.22 3.51
N HIS A 39 9.12 -1.73 4.01
CA HIS A 39 9.98 -0.86 3.19
C HIS A 39 10.45 -1.58 1.93
N GLY A 40 10.92 -2.82 2.09
CA GLY A 40 11.28 -3.68 0.98
C GLY A 40 12.57 -3.30 0.26
N HIS A 41 13.49 -2.58 0.91
CA HIS A 41 14.82 -2.26 0.35
C HIS A 41 15.83 -3.34 0.76
N PHE A 42 15.79 -4.49 0.09
CA PHE A 42 16.62 -5.65 0.38
C PHE A 42 18.04 -5.59 -0.18
N ASN A 43 18.38 -4.54 -0.93
CA ASN A 43 19.77 -4.26 -1.35
C ASN A 43 20.69 -3.85 -0.19
N THR A 44 20.10 -3.36 0.89
CA THR A 44 20.82 -3.05 2.12
C THR A 44 20.54 -4.15 3.12
N SER A 45 21.59 -4.78 3.66
CA SER A 45 21.42 -5.85 4.65
C SER A 45 20.64 -5.34 5.85
N ARG A 46 19.61 -6.10 6.26
CA ARG A 46 18.80 -5.76 7.44
C ARG A 46 19.68 -5.59 8.69
N PRO A 47 19.52 -4.51 9.48
CA PRO A 47 20.25 -4.37 10.72
C PRO A 47 19.77 -5.39 11.77
N LYS A 48 20.68 -5.78 12.67
CA LYS A 48 20.35 -6.56 13.87
C LYS A 48 20.03 -5.65 15.04
N ILE A 49 19.26 -6.13 16.00
CA ILE A 49 19.06 -5.42 17.27
C ILE A 49 20.06 -5.90 18.32
N GLU A 50 20.64 -4.97 19.07
CA GLU A 50 21.35 -5.23 20.31
C GLU A 50 20.68 -4.45 21.45
N LEU A 51 20.31 -5.15 22.53
CA LEU A 51 19.83 -4.49 23.75
C LEU A 51 21.03 -4.06 24.61
N VAL A 52 21.07 -2.79 24.99
CA VAL A 52 22.15 -2.23 25.81
C VAL A 52 21.62 -1.59 27.09
N LYS A 53 22.41 -1.65 28.17
CA LYS A 53 22.05 -1.06 29.49
C LYS A 53 22.34 0.44 29.59
N ASN A 54 22.95 1.02 28.56
CA ASN A 54 23.26 2.44 28.53
C ASN A 54 21.98 3.27 28.52
N LYS A 55 22.08 4.51 29.01
CA LYS A 55 20.97 5.46 29.08
C LYS A 55 21.43 6.82 28.57
N LYS A 56 21.64 6.92 27.26
CA LYS A 56 22.19 8.10 26.59
C LYS A 56 21.46 8.45 25.29
N ASN A 57 21.18 7.45 24.46
CA ASN A 57 20.82 7.67 23.06
C ASN A 57 19.40 7.21 22.70
N VAL A 58 18.71 6.46 23.57
CA VAL A 58 17.45 5.74 23.26
C VAL A 58 17.68 4.60 22.28
N ALA A 59 18.03 4.95 21.05
CA ALA A 59 18.48 4.02 20.04
C ALA A 59 19.57 4.68 19.17
N VAL A 60 20.40 3.85 18.55
CA VAL A 60 21.49 4.31 17.67
C VAL A 60 21.77 3.24 16.62
N TYR A 61 21.73 3.62 15.35
CA TYR A 61 22.25 2.78 14.28
C TYR A 61 23.77 2.92 14.14
N ILE A 62 24.44 1.78 14.12
CA ILE A 62 25.90 1.66 13.97
C ILE A 62 26.21 0.99 12.63
N LYS A 63 26.60 1.81 11.65
CA LYS A 63 26.88 1.39 10.27
C LYS A 63 27.95 0.30 10.18
N SER A 64 29.04 0.40 10.95
CA SER A 64 30.16 -0.56 10.90
C SER A 64 29.80 -1.98 11.32
N ARG A 65 28.73 -2.14 12.12
CA ARG A 65 28.24 -3.45 12.57
C ARG A 65 26.86 -3.79 12.01
N ASN A 66 26.29 -2.90 11.20
CA ASN A 66 24.91 -2.97 10.74
C ASN A 66 23.94 -3.36 11.87
N THR A 67 23.96 -2.60 12.96
CA THR A 67 23.26 -2.93 14.21
C THR A 67 22.56 -1.70 14.77
N ILE A 68 21.28 -1.84 15.14
CA ILE A 68 20.55 -0.87 15.93
C ILE A 68 20.73 -1.25 17.40
N GLN A 69 21.43 -0.42 18.18
CA GLN A 69 21.46 -0.59 19.62
C GLN A 69 20.24 0.08 20.23
N LEU A 70 19.38 -0.70 20.87
CA LEU A 70 18.22 -0.22 21.59
C LEU A 70 18.51 -0.26 23.09
N GLU A 71 18.35 0.86 23.76
CA GLU A 71 18.56 0.93 25.20
C GLU A 71 17.41 0.26 25.95
N LEU A 72 17.72 -0.50 27.01
CA LEU A 72 16.69 -1.15 27.82
C LEU A 72 15.73 -0.12 28.47
N SER A 73 16.21 1.09 28.77
CA SER A 73 15.35 2.18 29.24
C SER A 73 14.35 2.65 28.18
N ALA A 74 14.73 2.64 26.90
CA ALA A 74 13.82 2.96 25.80
C ALA A 74 12.79 1.85 25.59
N TYR A 75 13.22 0.59 25.61
CA TYR A 75 12.29 -0.56 25.55
C TYR A 75 11.27 -0.52 26.69
N ASN A 76 11.74 -0.35 27.93
CA ASN A 76 10.86 -0.27 29.12
C ASN A 76 9.92 0.93 29.07
N LEU A 77 10.37 2.05 28.50
CA LEU A 77 9.52 3.21 28.25
C LEU A 77 8.39 2.85 27.27
N CYS A 78 8.68 2.14 26.18
CA CYS A 78 7.64 1.69 25.25
C CYS A 78 6.64 0.75 25.94
N ILE A 79 7.09 -0.18 26.79
CA ILE A 79 6.20 -1.06 27.56
C ILE A 79 5.24 -0.26 28.45
N ALA A 80 5.65 0.88 28.98
CA ALA A 80 4.79 1.73 29.81
C ALA A 80 3.59 2.35 29.06
N PHE A 81 3.55 2.28 27.73
CA PHE A 81 2.38 2.64 26.91
C PHE A 81 1.29 1.54 26.88
N GLY A 82 1.51 0.40 27.52
CA GLY A 82 0.51 -0.66 27.64
C GLY A 82 0.14 -1.25 26.26
N ARG A 83 -1.13 -1.09 25.85
CA ARG A 83 -1.61 -1.63 24.56
C ARG A 83 -0.91 -1.02 23.35
N ASP A 84 -0.40 0.19 23.51
CA ASP A 84 0.25 0.98 22.48
C ASP A 84 1.79 0.79 22.49
N SER A 85 2.30 -0.21 23.22
CA SER A 85 3.73 -0.42 23.40
C SER A 85 4.47 -0.72 22.10
N LEU A 86 3.86 -1.50 21.20
CA LEU A 86 4.45 -1.83 19.91
C LEU A 86 4.42 -0.64 18.94
N ASP A 87 3.41 0.22 19.05
CA ASP A 87 3.32 1.45 18.26
C ASP A 87 4.38 2.48 18.67
N ALA A 88 4.70 2.54 19.96
CA ALA A 88 5.82 3.36 20.46
C ALA A 88 7.18 2.78 20.02
N LEU A 89 7.35 1.46 20.15
CA LEU A 89 8.58 0.78 19.77
C LEU A 89 8.84 0.84 18.26
N SER A 90 7.78 0.72 17.44
CA SER A 90 7.90 0.76 15.98
C SER A 90 8.43 2.10 15.50
N PHE A 91 8.03 3.21 16.10
CA PHE A 91 8.55 4.53 15.73
C PHE A 91 10.07 4.63 15.93
N ILE A 92 10.55 4.26 17.13
CA ILE A 92 11.99 4.33 17.46
C ILE A 92 12.79 3.45 16.51
N LEU A 93 12.32 2.22 16.26
CA LEU A 93 13.02 1.29 15.37
C LEU A 93 12.93 1.69 13.90
N ALA A 94 11.80 2.26 13.46
CA ALA A 94 11.63 2.72 12.09
C ALA A 94 12.52 3.93 11.79
N HIS A 95 12.65 4.86 12.74
CA HIS A 95 13.56 5.99 12.63
C HIS A 95 15.01 5.52 12.41
N GLU A 96 15.52 4.60 13.25
CA GLU A 96 16.87 4.06 13.09
C GLU A 96 17.03 3.18 11.85
N LEU A 97 15.95 2.49 11.43
CA LEU A 97 15.94 1.75 10.18
C LEU A 97 16.11 2.68 8.98
N VAL A 98 15.46 3.85 8.96
CA VAL A 98 15.61 4.83 7.87
C VAL A 98 17.06 5.29 7.77
N HIS A 99 17.71 5.58 8.91
CA HIS A 99 19.15 5.88 8.93
C HIS A 99 20.00 4.73 8.36
N ALA A 100 19.61 3.48 8.62
CA ALA A 100 20.29 2.32 8.06
C ALA A 100 20.14 2.20 6.54
N LEU A 101 18.99 2.61 5.99
CA LEU A 101 18.67 2.50 4.57
C LEU A 101 19.17 3.69 3.73
N GLN A 102 19.38 4.87 4.34
CA GLN A 102 19.95 6.05 3.70
C GLN A 102 21.47 5.89 3.49
N THR A 103 21.84 5.11 2.49
CA THR A 103 23.24 4.74 2.15
C THR A 103 24.11 5.89 1.64
N SER A 104 23.51 7.02 1.21
CA SER A 104 24.24 8.21 0.73
C SER A 104 24.98 9.00 1.83
N ASN A 105 24.78 8.65 3.09
CA ASN A 105 25.37 9.39 4.21
C ASN A 105 26.70 8.73 4.65
N ASN A 106 27.79 9.49 4.55
CA ASN A 106 29.14 9.12 5.02
C ASN A 106 29.27 9.15 6.56
N LEU A 107 28.16 9.22 7.30
CA LEU A 107 28.18 9.24 8.76
C LEU A 107 28.40 7.81 9.31
N PRO A 108 29.41 7.61 10.18
CA PRO A 108 29.72 6.28 10.72
C PRO A 108 28.69 5.78 11.75
N LYS A 109 27.88 6.68 12.35
CA LYS A 109 26.83 6.42 13.36
C LYS A 109 25.74 7.51 13.32
N THR A 110 24.50 7.14 13.60
CA THR A 110 23.33 8.03 13.79
C THR A 110 22.66 7.69 15.12
N SER A 111 22.11 8.66 15.84
CA SER A 111 21.53 8.44 17.17
C SER A 111 20.24 9.23 17.28
N PHE A 112 19.17 8.56 17.72
CA PHE A 112 17.85 9.15 17.95
C PHE A 112 17.89 10.45 18.78
N ILE A 113 18.85 10.56 19.69
CA ILE A 113 19.08 11.76 20.51
C ILE A 113 20.22 12.64 19.97
N ALA A 114 21.19 12.13 19.21
CA ALA A 114 22.33 12.95 18.76
C ALA A 114 22.03 13.67 17.44
N TYR A 115 21.20 14.71 17.54
CA TYR A 115 21.03 15.73 16.52
C TYR A 115 22.33 16.56 16.41
N ASP A 116 22.71 17.07 15.23
CA ASP A 116 23.86 17.97 15.08
C ASP A 116 23.47 19.30 14.43
N LYS A 117 23.02 20.27 15.23
CA LYS A 117 22.65 21.62 14.79
C LYS A 117 23.73 22.34 13.97
N THR A 118 25.00 21.91 13.98
CA THR A 118 26.09 22.56 13.25
C THR A 118 26.17 22.15 11.77
N PHE A 119 25.50 21.06 11.38
CA PHE A 119 25.40 20.61 10.01
C PHE A 119 23.93 20.69 9.55
N LYS A 120 23.59 21.64 8.66
CA LYS A 120 22.22 21.76 8.11
C LYS A 120 21.68 20.43 7.56
N GLY A 121 22.56 19.59 7.00
CA GLY A 121 22.17 18.26 6.51
C GLY A 121 21.70 17.29 7.59
N SER A 122 22.07 17.46 8.86
CA SER A 122 21.62 16.56 9.94
C SER A 122 20.16 16.84 10.31
N VAL A 123 19.73 18.11 10.24
CA VAL A 123 18.36 18.53 10.55
C VAL A 123 17.35 17.92 9.59
N ASP A 124 17.65 18.02 8.30
CA ASP A 124 16.78 17.49 7.25
C ASP A 124 16.80 15.94 7.29
N MET A 125 17.95 15.31 7.55
CA MET A 125 18.03 13.84 7.73
C MET A 125 17.18 13.33 8.89
N GLU A 126 17.25 13.95 10.07
CA GLU A 126 16.47 13.53 11.25
C GLU A 126 14.97 13.74 11.03
N ARG A 127 14.60 14.85 10.38
CA ARG A 127 13.21 15.10 9.97
C ARG A 127 12.72 14.07 8.96
N ASP A 128 13.53 13.74 7.94
CA ASP A 128 13.21 12.73 6.94
C ASP A 128 13.10 11.34 7.58
N ALA A 129 13.94 11.03 8.56
CA ALA A 129 13.87 9.80 9.34
C ALA A 129 12.58 9.71 10.17
N ASP A 130 12.10 10.81 10.75
CA ASP A 130 10.80 10.83 11.42
C ASP A 130 9.63 10.66 10.43
N ILE A 131 9.64 11.40 9.31
CA ILE A 131 8.59 11.32 8.29
C ILE A 131 8.50 9.89 7.74
N GLN A 132 9.61 9.34 7.27
CA GLN A 132 9.67 7.98 6.73
C GLN A 132 9.40 6.95 7.82
N GLY A 133 9.94 7.13 9.02
CA GLY A 133 9.79 6.20 10.14
C GLY A 133 8.32 6.04 10.56
N ILE A 134 7.57 7.14 10.65
CA ILE A 134 6.13 7.09 10.95
C ILE A 134 5.36 6.49 9.76
N PHE A 135 5.70 6.87 8.54
CA PHE A 135 5.01 6.34 7.35
C PHE A 135 5.22 4.82 7.19
N ILE A 136 6.45 4.31 7.39
CA ILE A 136 6.74 2.87 7.41
C ILE A 136 6.00 2.17 8.55
N SER A 137 5.95 2.79 9.73
CA SER A 137 5.20 2.26 10.87
C SER A 137 3.71 2.13 10.53
N TYR A 138 3.12 3.13 9.86
CA TYR A 138 1.75 3.09 9.37
C TYR A 138 1.52 1.96 8.37
N LEU A 139 2.38 1.82 7.35
CA LEU A 139 2.29 0.74 6.37
C LEU A 139 2.46 -0.64 7.02
N ALA A 140 3.27 -0.73 8.07
CA ALA A 140 3.40 -1.92 8.90
C ALA A 140 2.19 -2.17 9.83
N GLY A 141 1.22 -1.27 9.90
CA GLY A 141 -0.01 -1.42 10.68
C GLY A 141 0.10 -0.91 12.12
N TYR A 142 1.15 -0.17 12.45
CA TYR A 142 1.33 0.49 13.74
C TYR A 142 0.75 1.90 13.75
N LYS A 143 0.22 2.35 14.89
CA LYS A 143 -0.44 3.65 15.07
C LYS A 143 0.47 4.70 15.73
N SER A 144 1.76 4.67 15.40
CA SER A 144 2.80 5.51 15.99
C SER A 144 2.51 7.02 15.97
N ILE A 145 1.81 7.50 14.94
CA ILE A 145 1.50 8.92 14.78
C ILE A 145 0.71 9.51 15.96
N LYS A 146 -0.19 8.71 16.56
CA LYS A 146 -1.02 9.16 17.69
C LYS A 146 -0.23 9.26 19.00
N ILE A 147 0.83 8.48 19.11
CA ILE A 147 1.60 8.30 20.34
C ILE A 147 2.83 9.20 20.37
N LEU A 148 3.28 9.69 19.21
CA LEU A 148 4.51 10.46 19.07
C LEU A 148 4.65 11.63 20.07
N PRO A 149 3.63 12.49 20.29
CA PRO A 149 3.77 13.60 21.25
C PRO A 149 4.07 13.13 22.68
N ASP A 150 3.33 12.11 23.14
CA ASP A 150 3.48 11.54 24.49
C ASP A 150 4.78 10.75 24.63
N LEU A 151 5.21 10.08 23.56
CA LEU A 151 6.48 9.37 23.48
C LEU A 151 7.65 10.33 23.65
N ILE A 152 7.64 11.46 22.93
CA ILE A 152 8.65 12.52 23.10
C ILE A 152 8.63 13.04 24.54
N ASP A 153 7.45 13.31 25.10
CA ASP A 153 7.34 13.84 26.46
C ASP A 153 7.97 12.90 27.50
N ARG A 154 7.67 11.60 27.42
CA ARG A 154 8.23 10.58 28.33
C ARG A 154 9.71 10.32 28.09
N MET A 155 10.16 10.40 26.84
CA MET A 155 11.58 10.22 26.52
C MET A 155 12.44 11.30 27.17
N TYR A 156 12.04 12.57 27.03
CA TYR A 156 12.78 13.66 27.67
C TYR A 156 12.77 13.58 29.20
N GLU A 157 11.67 13.08 29.79
CA GLU A 157 11.57 12.82 31.23
C GLU A 157 12.49 11.69 31.67
N VAL A 158 12.37 10.51 31.07
CA VAL A 158 13.17 9.33 31.43
C VAL A 158 14.66 9.63 31.28
N TYR A 159 15.05 10.38 30.24
CA TYR A 159 16.44 10.69 29.96
C TYR A 159 16.96 11.97 30.64
N GLY A 160 16.11 12.71 31.36
CA GLY A 160 16.51 13.92 32.07
C GLY A 160 17.04 15.03 31.16
N ILE A 161 16.50 15.14 29.93
CA ILE A 161 16.95 16.09 28.90
C ILE A 161 16.08 17.37 28.90
N ASN A 162 15.04 17.43 29.74
CA ASN A 162 14.03 18.49 29.77
C ASN A 162 14.61 19.93 29.78
N ASP A 163 15.81 20.16 30.35
CA ASP A 163 16.36 21.51 30.56
C ASP A 163 17.85 21.68 30.20
N LYS A 164 18.50 20.68 29.60
CA LYS A 164 19.91 20.81 29.19
C LYS A 164 20.00 21.26 27.74
N ILE A 165 20.52 22.48 27.53
CA ILE A 165 20.98 22.94 26.21
C ILE A 165 22.20 22.09 25.83
N ILE A 166 21.95 20.91 25.27
CA ILE A 166 22.98 20.15 24.57
C ILE A 166 23.17 20.91 23.25
N ARG A 167 24.39 21.41 22.99
CA ARG A 167 24.76 22.25 21.84
C ARG A 167 24.31 21.68 20.48
N ALA A 168 24.00 20.39 20.45
CA ALA A 168 23.60 19.63 19.29
C ALA A 168 22.11 19.22 19.30
N TYR A 169 21.36 19.28 20.42
CA TYR A 169 20.00 18.73 20.53
C TYR A 169 18.88 19.81 20.54
N PRO A 170 17.72 19.57 19.91
CA PRO A 170 16.54 20.42 20.12
C PRO A 170 16.00 20.31 21.54
N SER A 171 15.56 21.43 22.11
CA SER A 171 14.81 21.43 23.37
C SER A 171 13.53 20.60 23.23
N LYS A 172 12.94 20.17 24.36
CA LYS A 172 11.65 19.46 24.37
C LYS A 172 10.59 20.22 23.57
N HIS A 173 10.54 21.54 23.78
CA HIS A 173 9.61 22.41 23.07
C HIS A 173 9.87 22.44 21.55
N GLU A 174 11.12 22.64 21.13
CA GLU A 174 11.51 22.60 19.70
C GLU A 174 11.16 21.25 19.06
N ARG A 175 11.42 20.13 19.76
CA ARG A 175 11.12 18.78 19.24
C ARG A 175 9.62 18.52 19.14
N LYS A 176 8.80 19.05 20.07
CA LYS A 176 7.32 18.97 19.95
C LYS A 176 6.79 19.78 18.78
N LEU A 177 7.31 21.00 18.56
CA LEU A 177 6.93 21.80 17.40
C LEU A 177 7.31 21.09 16.08
N SER A 178 8.53 20.56 16.01
CA SER A 178 8.98 19.76 14.86
C SER A 178 8.10 18.51 14.65
N ALA A 179 7.76 17.80 15.73
CA ALA A 179 6.90 16.62 15.67
C ALA A 179 5.49 16.97 15.17
N GLN A 180 4.92 18.12 15.53
CA GLN A 180 3.62 18.56 15.00
C GLN A 180 3.66 18.77 13.49
N VAL A 181 4.73 19.38 12.96
CA VAL A 181 4.92 19.53 11.51
C VAL A 181 5.06 18.18 10.84
N VAL A 182 5.86 17.27 11.40
CA VAL A 182 6.03 15.90 10.88
C VAL A 182 4.70 15.14 10.89
N ILE A 183 3.93 15.21 11.98
CA ILE A 183 2.61 14.58 12.09
C ILE A 183 1.69 15.07 10.97
N GLN A 184 1.65 16.39 10.72
CA GLN A 184 0.84 16.94 9.64
C GLN A 184 1.27 16.39 8.27
N GLN A 185 2.58 16.43 7.97
CA GLN A 185 3.10 15.94 6.70
C GLN A 185 2.81 14.45 6.49
N VAL A 186 2.99 13.63 7.53
CA VAL A 186 2.75 12.18 7.43
C VAL A 186 1.26 11.88 7.33
N ASN A 187 0.38 12.64 8.00
CA ASN A 187 -1.07 12.53 7.79
C ASN A 187 -1.43 12.79 6.33
N ASP A 188 -0.87 13.84 5.72
CA ASP A 188 -1.13 14.14 4.30
C ASP A 188 -0.58 13.02 3.39
N LEU A 189 0.59 12.44 3.69
CA LEU A 189 1.12 11.29 2.94
C LEU A 189 0.24 10.03 3.07
N ILE A 190 -0.24 9.72 4.28
CA ILE A 190 -1.14 8.60 4.55
C ILE A 190 -2.44 8.78 3.77
N GLU A 191 -3.00 9.99 3.82
CA GLU A 191 -4.24 10.33 3.14
C GLU A 191 -4.09 10.24 1.63
N LEU A 192 -3.03 10.81 1.05
CA LEU A 192 -2.73 10.68 -0.37
C LEU A 192 -2.52 9.23 -0.79
N PHE A 193 -1.90 8.41 0.06
CA PHE A 193 -1.68 6.99 -0.22
C PHE A 193 -3.01 6.23 -0.25
N GLU A 194 -3.86 6.41 0.76
CA GLU A 194 -5.20 5.84 0.77
C GLU A 194 -6.02 6.31 -0.44
N LEU A 195 -6.00 7.62 -0.72
CA LEU A 195 -6.72 8.24 -1.83
C LEU A 195 -6.25 7.70 -3.18
N ALA A 196 -4.94 7.58 -3.40
CA ALA A 196 -4.37 6.98 -4.61
C ALA A 196 -4.88 5.55 -4.82
N ASN A 197 -4.86 4.73 -3.77
CA ASN A 197 -5.38 3.36 -3.85
C ASN A 197 -6.88 3.33 -4.17
N ARG A 198 -7.68 4.25 -3.59
CA ARG A 198 -9.12 4.38 -3.93
C ARG A 198 -9.33 4.85 -5.37
N LEU A 199 -8.52 5.79 -5.84
CA LEU A 199 -8.54 6.26 -7.22
C LEU A 199 -8.25 5.13 -8.20
N THR A 200 -7.23 4.32 -7.93
CA THR A 200 -6.94 3.11 -8.71
C THR A 200 -8.12 2.14 -8.72
N GLN A 201 -8.79 1.93 -7.57
CA GLN A 201 -9.96 1.04 -7.46
C GLN A 201 -11.16 1.49 -8.31
N ILE A 202 -11.35 2.80 -8.50
CA ILE A 202 -12.42 3.35 -9.35
C ILE A 202 -11.95 3.65 -10.78
N SER A 203 -10.75 3.19 -11.15
CA SER A 203 -10.12 3.39 -12.45
C SER A 203 -9.74 4.83 -12.80
N ALA A 204 -9.62 5.71 -11.80
CA ALA A 204 -9.14 7.09 -11.95
C ALA A 204 -7.60 7.16 -11.90
N TYR A 205 -6.93 6.41 -12.78
CA TYR A 205 -5.47 6.23 -12.77
C TYR A 205 -4.70 7.54 -12.97
N GLN A 206 -5.21 8.43 -13.83
CA GLN A 206 -4.61 9.74 -14.11
C GLN A 206 -4.47 10.59 -12.84
N SER A 207 -5.44 10.52 -11.92
CA SER A 207 -5.39 11.25 -10.65
C SER A 207 -4.63 10.49 -9.56
N ALA A 208 -4.58 9.15 -9.64
CA ALA A 208 -3.83 8.31 -8.68
C ALA A 208 -2.30 8.50 -8.81
N ILE A 209 -1.79 8.58 -10.05
CA ILE A 209 -0.34 8.67 -10.34
C ILE A 209 0.32 9.87 -9.64
N PRO A 210 -0.17 11.11 -9.78
CA PRO A 210 0.41 12.28 -9.11
C PRO A 210 0.48 12.16 -7.58
N CYS A 211 -0.52 11.52 -6.97
CA CYS A 211 -0.51 11.28 -5.52
C CYS A 211 0.66 10.37 -5.13
N LEU A 212 0.88 9.28 -5.87
CA LEU A 212 1.98 8.35 -5.64
C LEU A 212 3.35 8.96 -5.98
N GLU A 213 3.43 9.77 -7.03
CA GLU A 213 4.66 10.50 -7.39
C GLU A 213 5.04 11.50 -6.30
N TYR A 214 4.06 12.19 -5.70
CA TYR A 214 4.29 13.06 -4.55
C TYR A 214 4.85 12.28 -3.36
N ILE A 215 4.24 11.15 -3.01
CA ILE A 215 4.69 10.29 -1.92
C ILE A 215 6.12 9.79 -2.17
N SER A 216 6.45 9.43 -3.42
CA SER A 216 7.77 8.89 -3.80
C SER A 216 8.93 9.86 -3.55
N LYS A 217 8.65 11.16 -3.44
CA LYS A 217 9.64 12.19 -3.08
C LYS A 217 10.10 12.05 -1.63
N TYR A 218 9.24 11.52 -0.76
CA TYR A 218 9.50 11.37 0.68
C TYR A 218 9.80 9.93 1.06
N TYR A 219 9.18 8.96 0.40
CA TYR A 219 9.29 7.54 0.73
C TYR A 219 9.46 6.68 -0.52
N GLN A 220 10.59 5.98 -0.59
CA GLN A 220 11.01 5.17 -1.73
C GLN A 220 10.86 3.67 -1.44
N GLY A 221 9.72 3.28 -0.85
CA GLY A 221 9.40 1.88 -0.60
C GLY A 221 8.95 1.14 -1.85
N LYS A 222 9.14 -0.19 -1.87
CA LYS A 222 8.77 -1.05 -3.00
C LYS A 222 7.29 -0.91 -3.41
N GLU A 223 6.41 -0.71 -2.43
CA GLU A 223 4.97 -0.59 -2.62
C GLU A 223 4.58 0.63 -3.45
N ILE A 224 5.20 1.78 -3.21
CA ILE A 224 4.92 3.00 -3.97
C ILE A 224 5.32 2.81 -5.44
N PHE A 225 6.48 2.23 -5.69
CA PHE A 225 6.95 1.99 -7.06
C PHE A 225 6.12 0.93 -7.77
N ASN A 226 5.76 -0.18 -7.11
CA ASN A 226 4.87 -1.16 -7.70
C ASN A 226 3.53 -0.53 -8.07
N ASN A 227 2.93 0.25 -7.16
CA ASN A 227 1.65 0.88 -7.40
C ASN A 227 1.71 1.95 -8.49
N LEU A 228 2.81 2.71 -8.61
CA LEU A 228 3.06 3.60 -9.74
C LEU A 228 3.08 2.82 -11.05
N GLY A 229 3.84 1.72 -11.10
CA GLY A 229 3.94 0.88 -12.29
C GLY A 229 2.58 0.34 -12.74
N VAL A 230 1.78 -0.16 -11.79
CA VAL A 230 0.43 -0.63 -12.06
C VAL A 230 -0.46 0.50 -12.59
N ASN A 231 -0.49 1.67 -11.94
CA ASN A 231 -1.35 2.76 -12.41
C ASN A 231 -0.96 3.25 -13.81
N TYR A 232 0.34 3.32 -14.13
CA TYR A 232 0.81 3.67 -15.47
C TYR A 232 0.38 2.65 -16.54
N VAL A 233 0.52 1.35 -16.27
CA VAL A 233 0.07 0.34 -17.24
C VAL A 233 -1.44 0.35 -17.41
N LEU A 234 -2.19 0.53 -16.31
CA LEU A 234 -3.65 0.60 -16.38
C LEU A 234 -4.13 1.84 -17.11
N LEU A 235 -3.46 2.98 -16.93
CA LEU A 235 -3.71 4.17 -17.72
C LEU A 235 -3.52 3.88 -19.22
N GLY A 236 -2.37 3.30 -19.59
CA GLY A 236 -2.07 2.93 -20.99
C GLY A 236 -3.06 1.91 -21.59
N MET A 237 -3.43 0.87 -20.85
CA MET A 237 -4.38 -0.15 -21.29
C MET A 237 -5.77 0.43 -21.55
N ASN A 238 -6.15 1.46 -20.79
CA ASN A 238 -7.47 2.10 -20.88
C ASN A 238 -7.47 3.37 -21.75
N MET A 239 -6.40 3.63 -22.51
CA MET A 239 -6.36 4.72 -23.48
C MET A 239 -7.25 4.44 -24.70
N GLY A 240 -7.91 5.49 -25.18
CA GLY A 240 -8.74 5.48 -26.39
C GLY A 240 -10.11 4.84 -26.21
N LYS A 241 -11.02 5.11 -27.16
CA LYS A 241 -12.42 4.64 -27.10
C LYS A 241 -12.57 3.13 -27.14
N LEU A 242 -11.60 2.40 -27.70
CA LEU A 242 -11.59 0.94 -27.74
C LEU A 242 -10.75 0.26 -26.68
N GLN A 243 -10.00 1.01 -25.85
CA GLN A 243 -8.98 0.49 -24.94
C GLN A 243 -7.91 -0.31 -25.72
N GLY A 244 -6.70 0.24 -25.84
CA GLY A 244 -5.66 -0.32 -26.72
C GLY A 244 -5.21 -1.76 -26.43
N GLU A 245 -5.73 -2.42 -25.39
CA GLU A 245 -5.57 -3.85 -25.16
C GLU A 245 -6.93 -4.51 -24.82
N ALA A 246 -7.31 -5.52 -25.60
CA ALA A 246 -8.55 -6.27 -25.39
C ALA A 246 -8.46 -7.31 -24.28
N LEU A 247 -7.29 -7.93 -24.07
CA LEU A 247 -7.11 -8.95 -23.04
C LEU A 247 -6.96 -8.33 -21.66
N VAL A 248 -7.45 -9.01 -20.64
CA VAL A 248 -7.22 -8.64 -19.24
C VAL A 248 -5.91 -9.28 -18.79
N PHE A 249 -5.11 -8.53 -18.05
CA PHE A 249 -3.88 -8.99 -17.38
C PHE A 249 -4.09 -8.97 -15.86
N PRO A 250 -3.38 -9.77 -15.05
CA PRO A 250 -3.51 -9.77 -13.60
C PRO A 250 -2.43 -8.87 -12.97
N PHE A 251 -2.39 -7.58 -13.31
CA PHE A 251 -1.45 -6.66 -12.63
C PHE A 251 -1.86 -6.50 -11.17
N GLU A 252 -0.91 -6.68 -10.25
CA GLU A 252 -1.16 -6.65 -8.81
C GLU A 252 -0.50 -5.43 -8.16
N LEU A 253 -1.29 -4.67 -7.39
CA LEU A 253 -0.74 -3.80 -6.35
C LEU A 253 -0.26 -4.65 -5.16
N ASP A 254 0.50 -4.04 -4.25
CA ASP A 254 0.77 -4.65 -2.93
C ASP A 254 -0.53 -4.90 -2.12
N TRP A 255 -1.63 -4.29 -2.56
CA TRP A 255 -2.99 -4.54 -2.13
C TRP A 255 -3.76 -5.20 -3.27
N ASN A 256 -3.96 -6.53 -3.23
CA ASN A 256 -4.62 -7.31 -4.31
C ASN A 256 -5.78 -6.55 -5.02
N LEU A 257 -5.55 -6.02 -6.23
CA LEU A 257 -6.57 -5.31 -7.00
C LEU A 257 -7.01 -6.13 -8.22
N ARG A 258 -8.32 -6.07 -8.52
CA ARG A 258 -8.90 -6.49 -9.80
C ARG A 258 -8.99 -5.30 -10.73
N ILE A 259 -8.51 -5.46 -11.95
CA ILE A 259 -8.67 -4.47 -13.01
C ILE A 259 -10.11 -4.54 -13.54
N LYS A 260 -10.76 -3.38 -13.59
CA LYS A 260 -12.03 -3.19 -14.29
C LYS A 260 -11.76 -2.46 -15.60
N LYS A 261 -12.38 -2.93 -16.68
CA LYS A 261 -12.39 -2.25 -17.99
C LYS A 261 -13.73 -1.51 -18.18
N PRO A 262 -13.74 -0.18 -18.39
CA PRO A 262 -14.94 0.56 -18.79
C PRO A 262 -15.36 0.31 -20.26
N LYS A 263 -16.44 0.95 -20.71
CA LYS A 263 -17.17 0.67 -21.96
C LYS A 263 -16.51 1.24 -23.22
N THR A 264 -16.69 0.54 -24.34
CA THR A 264 -16.46 1.11 -25.68
C THR A 264 -17.80 1.55 -26.30
N GLY A 265 -17.82 2.78 -26.82
CA GLY A 265 -18.89 3.31 -27.67
C GLY A 265 -18.59 2.97 -29.14
N ARG A 266 -19.64 2.82 -29.96
CA ARG A 266 -19.53 2.54 -31.40
C ARG A 266 -18.99 3.77 -32.15
N GLY A 267 -17.86 3.64 -32.85
CA GLY A 267 -17.32 4.65 -33.78
C GLY A 267 -15.81 4.51 -34.01
N ASP A 268 -15.39 4.67 -35.28
CA ASP A 268 -14.10 4.39 -35.92
C ASP A 268 -12.84 4.14 -35.04
N ASP A 269 -12.14 3.06 -35.38
CA ASP A 269 -11.90 1.95 -34.44
C ASP A 269 -10.42 1.69 -34.03
N PHE A 270 -9.53 2.69 -34.01
CA PHE A 270 -8.14 2.49 -33.55
C PHE A 270 -7.56 3.70 -32.82
N LEU A 271 -6.59 3.48 -31.92
CA LEU A 271 -5.78 4.56 -31.33
C LEU A 271 -5.09 5.35 -32.44
N SER A 272 -5.09 6.68 -32.34
CA SER A 272 -4.30 7.49 -33.27
C SER A 272 -2.81 7.18 -33.12
N PRO A 273 -1.96 7.44 -34.13
CA PRO A 273 -0.52 7.29 -33.99
C PRO A 273 0.07 8.02 -32.78
N ILE A 274 -0.51 9.18 -32.42
CA ILE A 274 -0.09 9.96 -31.25
C ILE A 274 -0.49 9.23 -29.96
N ASP A 275 -1.71 8.71 -29.87
CA ASP A 275 -2.16 7.97 -28.69
C ASP A 275 -1.37 6.68 -28.48
N LEU A 276 -0.95 6.01 -29.57
CA LEU A 276 -0.04 4.86 -29.50
C LEU A 276 1.32 5.26 -28.91
N LEU A 277 1.88 6.40 -29.30
CA LEU A 277 3.13 6.90 -28.73
C LEU A 277 2.99 7.22 -27.24
N ILE A 278 1.88 7.85 -26.84
CA ILE A 278 1.60 8.15 -25.44
C ILE A 278 1.42 6.86 -24.63
N GLN A 279 0.66 5.89 -25.15
CA GLN A 279 0.50 4.58 -24.52
C GLN A 279 1.85 3.89 -24.31
N GLN A 280 2.72 3.87 -25.32
CA GLN A 280 4.04 3.28 -25.20
C GLN A 280 4.91 4.01 -24.16
N LYS A 281 4.76 5.34 -24.01
CA LYS A 281 5.42 6.09 -22.93
C LYS A 281 4.92 5.65 -21.55
N TYR A 282 3.62 5.45 -21.38
CA TYR A 282 3.08 4.94 -20.11
C TYR A 282 3.56 3.52 -19.81
N TYR A 283 3.61 2.64 -20.82
CA TYR A 283 4.16 1.29 -20.64
C TYR A 283 5.65 1.28 -20.32
N LEU A 284 6.42 2.20 -20.90
CA LEU A 284 7.83 2.36 -20.55
C LEU A 284 8.00 2.79 -19.09
N LYS A 285 7.26 3.83 -18.65
CA LYS A 285 7.27 4.25 -17.24
C LYS A 285 6.86 3.12 -16.30
N ALA A 286 5.83 2.36 -16.66
CA ALA A 286 5.40 1.21 -15.87
C ALA A 286 6.52 0.18 -15.69
N GLN A 287 7.21 -0.17 -16.79
CA GLN A 287 8.36 -1.06 -16.75
C GLN A 287 9.49 -0.52 -15.87
N GLU A 288 9.86 0.77 -16.00
CA GLU A 288 10.91 1.39 -15.18
C GLU A 288 10.62 1.23 -13.69
N TYR A 289 9.36 1.49 -13.27
CA TYR A 289 8.96 1.33 -11.87
C TYR A 289 8.94 -0.11 -11.39
N PHE A 290 8.50 -1.06 -12.23
CA PHE A 290 8.58 -2.48 -11.87
C PHE A 290 10.03 -2.95 -11.76
N GLU A 291 10.93 -2.48 -12.62
CA GLU A 291 12.37 -2.77 -12.52
C GLU A 291 12.99 -2.17 -11.24
N VAL A 292 12.60 -0.96 -10.85
CA VAL A 292 12.98 -0.38 -9.54
C VAL A 292 12.51 -1.29 -8.41
N THR A 293 11.24 -1.71 -8.44
CA THR A 293 10.65 -2.60 -7.43
C THR A 293 11.41 -3.92 -7.32
N LYS A 294 11.74 -4.55 -8.45
CA LYS A 294 12.53 -5.79 -8.51
C LYS A 294 13.94 -5.60 -7.96
N ARG A 295 14.58 -4.46 -8.26
CA ARG A 295 15.89 -4.14 -7.68
C ARG A 295 15.79 -3.98 -6.18
N LEU A 296 14.72 -3.38 -5.65
CA LEU A 296 14.53 -3.22 -4.21
C LEU A 296 14.26 -4.57 -3.52
N ASP A 297 13.40 -5.39 -4.09
CA ASP A 297 13.05 -6.72 -3.59
C ASP A 297 13.07 -7.76 -4.71
N PRO A 298 14.22 -8.44 -4.92
CA PRO A 298 14.35 -9.47 -5.95
C PRO A 298 13.46 -10.70 -5.72
N THR A 299 12.90 -10.85 -4.52
CA THR A 299 11.98 -11.95 -4.17
C THR A 299 10.51 -11.54 -4.30
N TYR A 300 10.26 -10.28 -4.68
CA TYR A 300 8.91 -9.74 -4.81
C TYR A 300 8.25 -10.23 -6.08
N PHE A 301 7.55 -11.34 -5.92
CA PHE A 301 6.88 -12.06 -7.01
C PHE A 301 5.97 -11.18 -7.88
N TRP A 302 5.26 -10.21 -7.31
CA TRP A 302 4.34 -9.36 -8.06
C TRP A 302 5.06 -8.46 -9.06
N SER A 303 6.27 -7.97 -8.74
CA SER A 303 7.08 -7.21 -9.70
C SER A 303 7.50 -8.09 -10.88
N ASP A 304 7.89 -9.34 -10.64
CA ASP A 304 8.26 -10.27 -11.70
C ASP A 304 7.06 -10.60 -12.63
N LEU A 305 5.87 -10.82 -12.05
CA LEU A 305 4.63 -11.00 -12.81
C LEU A 305 4.28 -9.75 -13.63
N ASN A 306 4.36 -8.57 -13.02
CA ASN A 306 4.08 -7.28 -13.66
C ASN A 306 5.09 -6.98 -14.79
N LEU A 307 6.37 -7.31 -14.60
CA LEU A 307 7.41 -7.23 -15.64
C LEU A 307 7.15 -8.20 -16.80
N PHE A 308 6.69 -9.40 -16.50
CA PHE A 308 6.32 -10.36 -17.54
C PHE A 308 5.16 -9.84 -18.39
N ALA A 309 4.10 -9.36 -17.74
CA ALA A 309 2.92 -8.80 -18.40
C ALA A 309 3.24 -7.55 -19.23
N ILE A 310 4.03 -6.59 -18.70
CA ILE A 310 4.35 -5.36 -19.43
C ILE A 310 5.22 -5.63 -20.66
N ASN A 311 6.13 -6.61 -20.62
CA ASN A 311 6.91 -6.98 -21.80
C ASN A 311 6.02 -7.50 -22.94
N ILE A 312 4.95 -8.24 -22.61
CA ILE A 312 3.96 -8.68 -23.60
C ILE A 312 3.21 -7.49 -24.20
N LEU A 313 2.72 -6.57 -23.36
CA LEU A 313 2.00 -5.36 -23.81
C LEU A 313 2.87 -4.46 -24.70
N ARG A 314 4.17 -4.41 -24.45
CA ARG A 314 5.15 -3.68 -25.27
C ARG A 314 5.55 -4.41 -26.56
N GLY A 315 4.98 -5.59 -26.84
CA GLY A 315 5.32 -6.41 -28.00
C GLY A 315 6.68 -7.10 -27.92
N LYS A 316 7.34 -7.09 -26.76
CA LYS A 316 8.65 -7.72 -26.52
C LYS A 316 8.48 -9.22 -26.20
N LEU A 317 7.87 -9.96 -27.13
CA LEU A 317 7.41 -11.33 -26.89
C LEU A 317 8.57 -12.30 -26.61
N ASP A 318 9.70 -12.18 -27.30
CA ASP A 318 10.87 -13.04 -27.08
C ASP A 318 11.53 -12.81 -25.72
N LEU A 319 11.58 -11.54 -25.28
CA LEU A 319 12.08 -11.20 -23.94
C LEU A 319 11.14 -11.75 -22.85
N ALA A 320 9.82 -11.63 -23.05
CA ALA A 320 8.83 -12.21 -22.16
C ALA A 320 8.95 -13.74 -22.09
N GLN A 321 9.12 -14.42 -23.23
CA GLN A 321 9.31 -15.87 -23.31
C GLN A 321 10.59 -16.31 -22.58
N GLY A 322 11.73 -15.68 -22.88
CA GLY A 322 13.01 -16.01 -22.23
C GLY A 322 12.96 -15.80 -20.72
N TYR A 323 12.28 -14.75 -20.27
CA TYR A 323 12.09 -14.49 -18.85
C TYR A 323 11.19 -15.54 -18.17
N TYR A 324 10.13 -15.98 -18.84
CA TYR A 324 9.28 -17.07 -18.36
C TYR A 324 10.07 -18.37 -18.22
N ASP A 325 10.79 -18.78 -19.27
CA ASP A 325 11.48 -20.07 -19.31
C ASP A 325 12.64 -20.16 -18.30
N SER A 326 13.38 -19.07 -18.12
CA SER A 326 14.55 -19.06 -17.23
C SER A 326 14.22 -18.89 -15.74
N TYR A 327 13.09 -18.24 -15.42
CA TYR A 327 12.81 -17.81 -14.04
C TYR A 327 11.41 -18.22 -13.56
N LEU A 328 10.34 -17.78 -14.24
CA LEU A 328 8.98 -17.98 -13.75
C LEU A 328 8.54 -19.45 -13.80
N LYS A 329 8.98 -20.19 -14.82
CA LYS A 329 8.66 -21.61 -15.02
C LYS A 329 9.20 -22.50 -13.89
N ALA A 330 10.33 -22.15 -13.28
CA ALA A 330 10.85 -22.88 -12.12
C ALA A 330 9.94 -22.70 -10.89
N HIS A 331 9.44 -21.48 -10.66
CA HIS A 331 8.49 -21.17 -9.58
C HIS A 331 7.16 -21.92 -9.76
N CYS A 332 6.82 -22.26 -11.00
CA CYS A 332 5.64 -23.04 -11.33
C CYS A 332 5.68 -24.52 -10.91
N LEU A 333 6.86 -25.09 -10.68
CA LEU A 333 7.05 -26.52 -10.40
C LEU A 333 6.96 -26.89 -8.91
N VAL A 334 7.10 -25.89 -8.03
CA VAL A 334 7.22 -26.13 -6.57
C VAL A 334 5.86 -26.13 -5.86
N ASN A 335 4.80 -25.56 -6.47
CA ASN A 335 3.46 -25.54 -5.85
C ASN A 335 2.31 -25.23 -6.85
N HIS A 336 1.82 -26.24 -7.57
CA HIS A 336 0.81 -26.11 -8.64
C HIS A 336 -0.56 -25.55 -8.19
N GLU A 337 -0.86 -25.55 -6.89
CA GLU A 337 -2.13 -25.00 -6.38
C GLU A 337 -2.02 -23.53 -5.94
N SER A 338 -0.81 -22.97 -5.89
CA SER A 338 -0.63 -21.59 -5.47
C SER A 338 -1.29 -20.60 -6.44
N VAL A 339 -1.97 -19.60 -5.90
CA VAL A 339 -2.57 -18.49 -6.68
C VAL A 339 -1.52 -17.81 -7.58
N ILE A 340 -0.27 -17.77 -7.11
CA ILE A 340 0.88 -17.27 -7.86
C ILE A 340 1.08 -18.05 -9.16
N PHE A 341 1.14 -19.39 -9.10
CA PHE A 341 1.29 -20.25 -10.28
C PHE A 341 0.17 -20.04 -11.29
N GLN A 342 -1.07 -19.97 -10.81
CA GLN A 342 -2.22 -19.78 -11.69
C GLN A 342 -2.14 -18.42 -12.42
N LYS A 343 -1.70 -17.35 -11.75
CA LYS A 343 -1.50 -16.03 -12.37
C LYS A 343 -0.36 -16.03 -13.40
N ILE A 344 0.75 -16.74 -13.14
CA ILE A 344 1.84 -16.88 -14.14
C ILE A 344 1.30 -17.56 -15.39
N ASN A 345 0.62 -18.71 -15.23
CA ASN A 345 0.06 -19.44 -16.37
C ASN A 345 -0.98 -18.63 -17.13
N PHE A 346 -1.75 -17.81 -16.41
CA PHE A 346 -2.70 -16.89 -17.02
C PHE A 346 -1.99 -15.90 -17.96
N VAL A 347 -0.91 -15.26 -17.51
CA VAL A 347 -0.12 -14.34 -18.35
C VAL A 347 0.62 -15.09 -19.46
N TYR A 348 1.10 -16.31 -19.19
CA TYR A 348 1.73 -17.15 -20.19
C TYR A 348 0.76 -17.55 -21.32
N ALA A 349 -0.50 -17.83 -21.01
CA ALA A 349 -1.52 -18.05 -22.03
C ALA A 349 -1.72 -16.82 -22.94
N ILE A 350 -1.61 -15.61 -22.38
CA ILE A 350 -1.66 -14.38 -23.17
C ILE A 350 -0.43 -14.26 -24.08
N LEU A 351 0.77 -14.58 -23.57
CA LEU A 351 1.99 -14.63 -24.39
C LEU A 351 1.82 -15.59 -25.58
N LEU A 352 1.38 -16.82 -25.31
CA LEU A 352 1.16 -17.83 -26.34
C LEU A 352 0.19 -17.35 -27.41
N PHE A 353 -0.93 -16.75 -27.00
CA PHE A 353 -1.88 -16.16 -27.93
C PHE A 353 -1.24 -15.06 -28.79
N LYS A 354 -0.50 -14.13 -28.19
CA LYS A 354 0.18 -13.03 -28.91
C LYS A 354 1.27 -13.55 -29.87
N LYS A 355 1.83 -14.74 -29.62
CA LYS A 355 2.77 -15.44 -30.52
C LYS A 355 2.08 -16.28 -31.61
N GLY A 356 0.75 -16.41 -31.58
CA GLY A 356 -0.02 -17.22 -32.53
C GLY A 356 -0.26 -18.68 -32.10
N GLU A 357 0.16 -19.08 -30.89
CA GLU A 357 -0.05 -20.41 -30.31
C GLU A 357 -1.44 -20.52 -29.65
N ILE A 358 -2.49 -20.29 -30.47
CA ILE A 358 -3.86 -20.04 -30.00
C ILE A 358 -4.46 -21.23 -29.24
N GLU A 359 -4.29 -22.46 -29.73
CA GLU A 359 -4.92 -23.65 -29.12
C GLU A 359 -4.35 -23.97 -27.74
N GLU A 360 -3.05 -23.78 -27.56
CA GLU A 360 -2.41 -23.96 -26.26
C GLU A 360 -2.82 -22.86 -25.27
N ALA A 361 -2.91 -21.61 -25.73
CA ALA A 361 -3.45 -20.52 -24.93
C ALA A 361 -4.88 -20.82 -24.43
N LYS A 362 -5.76 -21.30 -25.32
CA LYS A 362 -7.13 -21.71 -24.97
C LYS A 362 -7.15 -22.85 -23.96
N ARG A 363 -6.29 -23.87 -24.14
CA ARG A 363 -6.18 -25.01 -23.24
C ARG A 363 -5.86 -24.56 -21.81
N ILE A 364 -4.87 -23.68 -21.65
CA ILE A 364 -4.45 -23.14 -20.35
C ILE A 364 -5.58 -22.29 -19.72
N LEU A 365 -6.19 -21.38 -20.48
CA LEU A 365 -7.28 -20.55 -19.97
C LEU A 365 -8.50 -21.38 -19.55
N LYS A 366 -8.84 -22.44 -20.29
CA LYS A 366 -9.92 -23.38 -19.93
C LYS A 366 -9.64 -24.07 -18.60
N LEU A 367 -8.40 -24.53 -18.37
CA LEU A 367 -8.00 -25.10 -17.09
C LEU A 367 -8.20 -24.10 -15.95
N ILE A 368 -7.69 -22.87 -16.09
CA ILE A 368 -7.82 -21.81 -15.06
C ILE A 368 -9.29 -21.44 -14.82
N SER A 369 -10.12 -21.39 -15.87
CA SER A 369 -11.55 -21.08 -15.75
C SER A 369 -12.35 -22.07 -14.88
N SER A 370 -11.82 -23.28 -14.70
CA SER A 370 -12.48 -24.35 -13.93
C SER A 370 -12.03 -24.43 -12.48
N GLN A 371 -11.09 -23.58 -12.05
CA GLN A 371 -10.52 -23.62 -10.70
C GLN A 371 -11.35 -22.85 -9.67
N ASN A 372 -11.11 -23.15 -8.39
CA ASN A 372 -11.83 -22.59 -7.25
C ASN A 372 -11.58 -21.09 -7.03
N ASN A 373 -10.55 -20.48 -7.63
CA ASN A 373 -10.30 -19.05 -7.51
C ASN A 373 -11.31 -18.26 -8.37
N PRO A 374 -12.34 -17.62 -7.78
CA PRO A 374 -13.41 -17.00 -8.57
C PRO A 374 -12.89 -15.79 -9.36
N TYR A 375 -11.87 -15.12 -8.82
CA TYR A 375 -11.25 -13.96 -9.42
C TYR A 375 -10.59 -14.34 -10.76
N LEU A 376 -9.66 -15.28 -10.70
CA LEU A 376 -8.86 -15.68 -11.84
C LEU A 376 -9.69 -16.49 -12.85
N SER A 377 -10.62 -17.32 -12.37
CA SER A 377 -11.57 -18.05 -13.22
C SER A 377 -12.37 -17.11 -14.14
N HIS A 378 -12.88 -16.00 -13.60
CA HIS A 378 -13.65 -15.04 -14.39
C HIS A 378 -12.78 -14.34 -15.45
N MET A 379 -11.57 -13.90 -15.09
CA MET A 379 -10.65 -13.30 -16.08
C MET A 379 -10.28 -14.30 -17.18
N ALA A 380 -10.12 -15.59 -16.83
CA ALA A 380 -9.82 -16.63 -17.80
C ALA A 380 -10.98 -16.87 -18.76
N LYS A 381 -12.22 -16.89 -18.26
CA LYS A 381 -13.43 -16.94 -19.09
C LYS A 381 -13.53 -15.75 -20.05
N TYR A 382 -13.21 -14.55 -19.57
CA TYR A 382 -13.19 -13.35 -20.39
C TYR A 382 -12.16 -13.45 -21.52
N ASN A 383 -10.88 -13.71 -21.19
CA ASN A 383 -9.83 -13.84 -22.22
C ASN A 383 -10.12 -15.00 -23.19
N LEU A 384 -10.68 -16.12 -22.72
CA LEU A 384 -11.05 -17.24 -23.57
C LEU A 384 -12.12 -16.84 -24.60
N LYS A 385 -13.13 -16.05 -24.21
CA LYS A 385 -14.14 -15.51 -25.14
C LYS A 385 -13.51 -14.60 -26.18
N VAL A 386 -12.66 -13.66 -25.75
CA VAL A 386 -11.96 -12.72 -26.64
C VAL A 386 -11.13 -13.48 -27.69
N ILE A 387 -10.35 -14.46 -27.25
CA ILE A 387 -9.45 -15.25 -28.12
C ILE A 387 -10.22 -16.20 -29.05
N THR A 388 -11.37 -16.73 -28.63
CA THR A 388 -12.12 -17.71 -29.43
C THR A 388 -12.99 -17.06 -30.49
N ASN A 389 -13.69 -15.98 -30.13
CA ASN A 389 -14.76 -15.46 -30.98
C ASN A 389 -14.42 -14.09 -31.59
N GLY A 390 -13.30 -13.47 -31.20
CA GLY A 390 -13.04 -12.05 -31.49
C GLY A 390 -14.11 -11.11 -30.92
N GLN A 391 -15.01 -11.65 -30.10
CA GLN A 391 -16.12 -10.92 -29.51
C GLN A 391 -15.66 -10.31 -28.20
N PHE A 392 -15.57 -8.99 -28.20
CA PHE A 392 -15.48 -8.17 -27.01
C PHE A 392 -16.90 -8.03 -26.44
N GLU A 393 -17.44 -9.10 -25.85
CA GLU A 393 -18.61 -8.92 -25.01
C GLU A 393 -18.24 -7.99 -23.86
N TYR A 394 -19.14 -7.07 -23.52
CA TYR A 394 -19.06 -6.39 -22.23
C TYR A 394 -18.81 -7.47 -21.17
N ALA A 395 -17.69 -7.40 -20.44
CA ALA A 395 -17.49 -8.27 -19.29
C ALA A 395 -18.67 -8.17 -18.28
N TYR A 396 -19.53 -7.16 -18.46
CA TYR A 396 -20.56 -6.74 -17.53
C TYR A 396 -21.85 -6.26 -18.20
N GLN A 397 -22.33 -6.86 -19.30
CA GLN A 397 -23.71 -6.57 -19.76
C GLN A 397 -24.76 -6.97 -18.70
N ASN A 398 -24.37 -7.83 -17.74
CA ASN A 398 -25.12 -8.16 -16.53
C ASN A 398 -24.45 -7.70 -15.23
N ALA A 399 -23.48 -6.75 -15.24
CA ALA A 399 -23.36 -5.90 -14.03
C ALA A 399 -24.57 -5.00 -14.07
N GLY A 400 -25.68 -5.55 -13.58
CA GLY A 400 -26.81 -4.76 -13.21
C GLY A 400 -26.30 -3.57 -12.40
N VAL A 401 -27.12 -2.53 -12.39
CA VAL A 401 -27.37 -1.75 -11.18
C VAL A 401 -26.95 -2.57 -9.96
N CYS A 402 -26.29 -1.94 -8.99
CA CYS A 402 -26.11 -2.53 -7.67
C CYS A 402 -27.50 -2.71 -7.03
N ASN A 403 -28.28 -3.63 -7.59
CA ASN A 403 -29.57 -4.13 -7.18
C ASN A 403 -29.22 -5.22 -6.19
N THR A 404 -28.68 -4.81 -5.05
CA THR A 404 -29.10 -5.43 -3.80
C THR A 404 -30.62 -5.26 -3.77
N PRO A 405 -31.41 -6.36 -3.88
CA PRO A 405 -32.85 -6.23 -3.76
C PRO A 405 -33.17 -5.56 -2.41
N GLY A 406 -33.67 -4.33 -2.43
CA GLY A 406 -34.10 -3.59 -1.24
C GLY A 406 -33.10 -2.64 -0.57
N PHE A 407 -31.95 -2.32 -1.16
CA PHE A 407 -31.00 -1.36 -0.55
C PHE A 407 -30.78 -0.13 -1.44
N LYS A 408 -31.32 1.03 -1.06
CA LYS A 408 -31.07 2.31 -1.76
C LYS A 408 -30.12 3.18 -0.93
N LEU A 409 -29.27 3.97 -1.57
CA LEU A 409 -28.38 4.90 -0.86
C LEU A 409 -29.14 5.89 0.05
N VAL A 410 -30.33 6.32 -0.37
CA VAL A 410 -31.21 7.19 0.43
C VAL A 410 -31.65 6.55 1.75
N ASP A 411 -31.55 5.23 1.88
CA ASP A 411 -31.88 4.50 3.11
C ASP A 411 -30.75 4.54 4.14
N ILE A 412 -29.56 5.05 3.76
CA ILE A 412 -28.43 5.22 4.66
C ILE A 412 -28.40 6.68 5.13
N PRO A 413 -28.65 6.94 6.43
CA PRO A 413 -28.52 8.26 7.02
C PRO A 413 -27.15 8.87 6.74
N ASP A 414 -27.12 10.19 6.58
CA ASP A 414 -25.92 10.99 6.37
C ASP A 414 -25.14 10.73 5.07
N THR A 415 -25.72 10.02 4.09
CA THR A 415 -25.10 9.90 2.76
C THR A 415 -25.38 11.10 1.86
N GLU A 416 -26.48 11.82 2.05
CA GLU A 416 -26.71 13.14 1.42
C GLU A 416 -25.99 14.23 2.21
N VAL A 417 -24.70 14.38 1.97
CA VAL A 417 -23.93 15.41 2.68
C VAL A 417 -24.20 16.77 2.03
N LYS A 418 -24.93 17.61 2.76
CA LYS A 418 -25.07 19.03 2.45
C LYS A 418 -23.85 19.77 2.97
N LEU A 419 -23.26 20.66 2.16
CA LEU A 419 -22.18 21.53 2.61
C LEU A 419 -22.69 22.36 3.80
N THR A 420 -22.16 22.08 5.00
CA THR A 420 -22.50 22.82 6.22
C THR A 420 -21.56 24.02 6.38
N LYS A 421 -21.98 25.03 7.16
CA LYS A 421 -21.13 26.19 7.50
C LYS A 421 -19.87 25.80 8.31
N THR A 422 -19.78 24.58 8.81
CA THR A 422 -18.68 24.08 9.65
C THR A 422 -17.60 23.33 8.88
N SER A 423 -17.66 23.29 7.54
CA SER A 423 -16.63 22.61 6.74
C SER A 423 -15.30 23.37 6.78
N THR A 424 -14.20 22.68 7.09
CA THR A 424 -12.85 23.22 6.88
C THR A 424 -12.38 22.90 5.47
N MET A 425 -11.77 23.89 4.81
CA MET A 425 -11.23 23.79 3.46
C MET A 425 -9.72 23.93 3.52
N GLU A 426 -9.02 22.97 2.92
CA GLU A 426 -7.56 22.89 2.89
C GLU A 426 -7.10 22.52 1.49
N TRP A 427 -5.90 22.96 1.11
CA TRP A 427 -5.31 22.67 -0.20
C TRP A 427 -4.09 21.79 -0.03
N ILE A 428 -4.06 20.70 -0.79
CA ILE A 428 -2.88 19.86 -0.97
C ILE A 428 -2.32 20.17 -2.36
N VAL A 429 -1.15 20.81 -2.39
CA VAL A 429 -0.46 21.15 -3.64
C VAL A 429 0.52 20.02 -3.96
N ILE A 430 0.20 19.22 -4.97
CA ILE A 430 1.05 18.10 -5.40
C ILE A 430 2.17 18.60 -6.31
N ASP A 431 1.82 19.43 -7.29
CA ASP A 431 2.75 20.17 -8.15
C ASP A 431 2.07 21.40 -8.80
N THR A 432 2.73 21.99 -9.81
CA THR A 432 2.23 23.19 -10.50
C THR A 432 0.97 22.95 -11.32
N ALA A 433 0.75 21.72 -11.78
CA ALA A 433 -0.39 21.35 -12.62
C ALA A 433 -1.54 20.76 -11.79
N ILE A 434 -1.24 20.13 -10.64
CA ILE A 434 -2.21 19.32 -9.90
C ILE A 434 -2.34 19.82 -8.46
N GLN A 435 -3.57 20.25 -8.15
CA GLN A 435 -3.97 20.72 -6.84
C GLN A 435 -5.18 19.93 -6.37
N ILE A 436 -5.26 19.65 -5.07
CA ILE A 436 -6.39 18.97 -4.47
C ILE A 436 -7.00 19.90 -3.42
N GLU A 437 -8.27 20.25 -3.62
CA GLU A 437 -9.08 20.89 -2.59
C GLU A 437 -9.66 19.80 -1.69
N ARG A 438 -9.34 19.85 -0.40
CA ARG A 438 -9.88 18.99 0.65
C ARG A 438 -10.95 19.74 1.43
N ARG A 439 -12.13 19.13 1.57
CA ARG A 439 -13.19 19.61 2.48
C ARG A 439 -13.55 18.55 3.49
N ILE A 440 -13.38 18.88 4.77
CA ILE A 440 -13.70 17.98 5.88
C ILE A 440 -15.10 18.31 6.40
N LEU A 441 -15.93 17.28 6.49
CA LEU A 441 -17.32 17.34 6.95
C LEU A 441 -17.49 16.38 8.13
N SER A 442 -18.59 16.48 8.88
CA SER A 442 -18.78 15.72 10.14
C SER A 442 -18.66 14.21 10.00
N ASN A 443 -19.05 13.66 8.84
CA ASN A 443 -19.03 12.22 8.54
C ASN A 443 -18.47 11.89 7.15
N SER A 444 -17.88 12.87 6.45
CA SER A 444 -17.31 12.65 5.12
C SER A 444 -16.14 13.56 4.81
N MET A 445 -15.35 13.18 3.82
CA MET A 445 -14.27 14.01 3.28
C MET A 445 -14.45 14.09 1.77
N ILE A 446 -14.37 15.31 1.23
CA ILE A 446 -14.46 15.58 -0.21
C ILE A 446 -13.09 16.02 -0.71
N TYR A 447 -12.65 15.39 -1.79
CA TYR A 447 -11.45 15.71 -2.54
C TYR A 447 -11.87 16.19 -3.92
N THR A 448 -11.50 17.41 -4.30
CA THR A 448 -11.67 17.90 -5.66
C THR A 448 -10.31 18.11 -6.27
N PHE A 449 -10.01 17.34 -7.31
CA PHE A 449 -8.78 17.46 -8.08
C PHE A 449 -8.94 18.55 -9.13
N PHE A 450 -7.91 19.38 -9.24
CA PHE A 450 -7.76 20.38 -10.26
C PHE A 450 -6.51 20.05 -11.07
N GLU A 451 -6.68 19.85 -12.37
CA GLU A 451 -5.60 19.70 -13.33
C GLU A 451 -5.57 20.96 -14.22
N ASN A 452 -4.45 21.68 -14.20
CA ASN A 452 -4.30 22.99 -14.85
C ASN A 452 -5.42 23.99 -14.50
N ASN A 453 -5.81 24.03 -13.21
CA ASN A 453 -6.91 24.83 -12.66
C ASN A 453 -8.32 24.43 -13.12
N GLU A 454 -8.48 23.33 -13.86
CA GLU A 454 -9.79 22.78 -14.23
C GLU A 454 -10.13 21.57 -13.35
N LYS A 455 -11.39 21.44 -12.93
CA LYS A 455 -11.82 20.29 -12.14
C LYS A 455 -11.71 19.02 -12.97
N SER A 456 -11.01 18.01 -12.47
CA SER A 456 -10.85 16.73 -13.14
C SER A 456 -11.76 15.66 -12.55
N ILE A 457 -11.68 15.46 -11.22
CA ILE A 457 -12.51 14.51 -10.49
C ILE A 457 -12.81 15.03 -9.09
N THR A 458 -14.05 14.84 -8.64
CA THR A 458 -14.43 15.01 -7.24
C THR A 458 -14.74 13.64 -6.63
N ILE A 459 -14.17 13.37 -5.46
CA ILE A 459 -14.40 12.13 -4.70
C ILE A 459 -14.87 12.50 -3.31
N GLN A 460 -15.90 11.81 -2.84
CA GLN A 460 -16.40 11.91 -1.50
C GLN A 460 -16.27 10.55 -0.81
N LYS A 461 -15.47 10.50 0.26
CA LYS A 461 -15.40 9.37 1.19
C LYS A 461 -16.40 9.61 2.31
N ILE A 462 -17.43 8.76 2.40
CA ILE A 462 -18.47 8.81 3.44
C ILE A 462 -18.19 7.69 4.43
N ASN A 463 -18.01 8.07 5.70
CA ASN A 463 -17.84 7.12 6.78
C ASN A 463 -19.21 6.71 7.31
N ILE A 464 -19.45 5.40 7.39
CA ILE A 464 -20.71 4.87 7.91
C ILE A 464 -20.46 4.36 9.32
N SER A 465 -21.15 4.93 10.30
CA SER A 465 -21.05 4.56 11.71
C SER A 465 -21.87 3.31 12.06
N ASN A 466 -22.94 3.04 11.31
CA ASN A 466 -23.84 1.91 11.52
C ASN A 466 -23.44 0.68 10.67
N LYS A 467 -23.64 -0.52 11.22
CA LYS A 467 -23.38 -1.77 10.49
C LYS A 467 -24.60 -2.13 9.65
N TYR A 468 -24.46 -2.10 8.33
CA TYR A 468 -25.49 -2.57 7.41
C TYR A 468 -25.06 -3.88 6.77
N ASN A 469 -25.92 -4.91 6.87
CA ASN A 469 -25.74 -6.14 6.13
C ASN A 469 -25.81 -5.82 4.64
N PHE A 470 -24.79 -6.25 3.92
CA PHE A 470 -24.69 -5.94 2.51
C PHE A 470 -24.48 -7.27 1.77
N ASN A 471 -25.60 -7.83 1.29
CA ASN A 471 -25.62 -9.08 0.54
C ASN A 471 -25.14 -8.80 -0.88
N ILE A 472 -24.01 -9.38 -1.27
CA ILE A 472 -23.44 -9.11 -2.58
C ILE A 472 -23.22 -10.40 -3.34
N ASP A 473 -23.49 -10.34 -4.63
CA ASP A 473 -22.98 -11.31 -5.60
C ASP A 473 -21.44 -11.26 -5.58
N PRO A 474 -20.75 -12.34 -5.18
CA PRO A 474 -19.29 -12.42 -5.17
C PRO A 474 -18.66 -12.13 -6.54
N ILE A 475 -19.42 -12.25 -7.63
CA ILE A 475 -18.98 -11.99 -9.00
C ILE A 475 -18.84 -10.47 -9.26
N LEU A 476 -19.60 -9.62 -8.54
CA LEU A 476 -19.57 -8.16 -8.65
C LEU A 476 -18.49 -7.50 -7.78
N SER A 477 -17.72 -8.26 -6.98
CA SER A 477 -16.61 -7.70 -6.21
C SER A 477 -15.49 -7.22 -7.14
N SER A 478 -15.25 -5.92 -7.13
CA SER A 478 -14.07 -5.29 -7.74
C SER A 478 -12.82 -5.41 -6.86
N TYR A 479 -12.92 -5.95 -5.65
CA TYR A 479 -11.80 -6.07 -4.72
C TYR A 479 -12.09 -7.11 -3.62
N LEU A 480 -11.07 -7.91 -3.29
CA LEU A 480 -10.96 -8.74 -2.10
C LEU A 480 -9.62 -8.39 -1.45
N GLY A 481 -9.61 -7.34 -0.63
CA GLY A 481 -8.54 -7.12 0.32
C GLY A 481 -8.54 -8.19 1.40
N LYS A 482 -7.47 -8.25 2.18
CA LYS A 482 -7.36 -9.20 3.30
C LYS A 482 -8.50 -9.02 4.32
N ASP A 483 -8.97 -7.77 4.48
CA ASP A 483 -9.97 -7.36 5.48
C ASP A 483 -11.10 -6.46 4.94
N GLU A 484 -11.13 -6.07 3.66
CA GLU A 484 -12.17 -5.20 3.08
C GLU A 484 -12.34 -5.52 1.60
N SER A 485 -13.55 -5.36 1.06
CA SER A 485 -13.94 -5.61 -0.33
C SER A 485 -14.62 -4.36 -0.88
N VAL A 486 -14.27 -3.96 -2.10
CA VAL A 486 -14.77 -2.75 -2.77
C VAL A 486 -15.64 -3.18 -3.93
N TYR A 487 -16.83 -2.60 -4.03
CA TYR A 487 -17.83 -2.93 -5.05
C TYR A 487 -18.19 -1.68 -5.83
N HIS A 488 -17.71 -1.62 -7.07
CA HIS A 488 -17.83 -0.44 -7.93
C HIS A 488 -19.07 -0.48 -8.82
N CYS A 489 -19.98 0.46 -8.60
CA CYS A 489 -21.21 0.70 -9.34
C CYS A 489 -20.99 1.87 -10.31
N ALA A 490 -20.32 1.59 -11.43
CA ALA A 490 -19.84 2.61 -12.38
C ALA A 490 -20.96 3.51 -12.95
N LYS A 491 -22.19 2.98 -13.11
CA LYS A 491 -23.32 3.73 -13.65
C LYS A 491 -23.77 4.88 -12.73
N ASP A 492 -23.56 4.72 -11.43
CA ASP A 492 -24.06 5.65 -10.42
C ASP A 492 -22.94 6.55 -9.85
N GLY A 493 -21.67 6.31 -10.24
CA GLY A 493 -20.53 7.03 -9.67
C GLY A 493 -20.25 6.63 -8.22
N ILE A 494 -20.50 5.38 -7.84
CA ILE A 494 -20.47 4.93 -6.44
C ILE A 494 -19.64 3.66 -6.28
N ALA A 495 -18.88 3.57 -5.20
CA ALA A 495 -18.28 2.33 -4.73
C ALA A 495 -18.62 2.07 -3.26
N TYR A 496 -18.92 0.81 -2.92
CA TYR A 496 -19.21 0.37 -1.55
C TYR A 496 -17.98 -0.31 -0.95
N LEU A 497 -17.66 0.03 0.30
CA LEU A 497 -16.58 -0.58 1.09
C LEU A 497 -17.18 -1.54 2.11
N VAL A 498 -16.87 -2.82 2.00
CA VAL A 498 -17.50 -3.89 2.78
C VAL A 498 -16.45 -4.74 3.49
N ARG A 499 -16.62 -4.98 4.78
CA ARG A 499 -15.73 -5.81 5.61
C ARG A 499 -16.56 -6.84 6.33
N ASP A 500 -16.16 -8.11 6.25
CA ASP A 500 -16.86 -9.22 6.92
C ASP A 500 -18.37 -9.26 6.60
N GLY A 501 -18.75 -8.91 5.36
CA GLY A 501 -20.16 -8.85 4.90
C GLY A 501 -20.94 -7.61 5.34
N LEU A 502 -20.29 -6.65 6.01
CA LEU A 502 -20.88 -5.41 6.50
C LEU A 502 -20.38 -4.19 5.73
N LEU A 503 -21.30 -3.31 5.34
CA LEU A 503 -20.96 -2.02 4.74
C LEU A 503 -20.30 -1.10 5.77
N ASN A 504 -19.07 -0.69 5.51
CA ASN A 504 -18.27 0.20 6.35
C ASN A 504 -18.08 1.60 5.78
N GLY A 505 -18.29 1.78 4.48
CA GLY A 505 -18.11 3.09 3.85
C GLY A 505 -18.61 3.16 2.42
N ILE A 506 -18.74 4.39 1.92
CA ILE A 506 -19.14 4.69 0.56
C ILE A 506 -18.15 5.67 -0.06
N ILE A 507 -17.81 5.45 -1.31
CA ILE A 507 -17.10 6.40 -2.15
C ILE A 507 -18.07 6.87 -3.23
N ARG A 508 -18.37 8.17 -3.27
CA ARG A 508 -19.03 8.78 -4.43
C ARG A 508 -17.99 9.52 -5.25
N TYR A 509 -18.08 9.47 -6.56
CA TYR A 509 -17.17 10.20 -7.41
C TYR A 509 -17.86 10.73 -8.66
N TYR A 510 -17.36 11.86 -9.13
CA TYR A 510 -17.84 12.59 -10.29
C TYR A 510 -16.65 12.97 -11.14
N THR A 511 -16.58 12.43 -12.35
CA THR A 511 -15.59 12.77 -13.37
C THR A 511 -16.11 13.95 -14.20
N TYR A 512 -15.29 14.98 -14.36
CA TYR A 512 -15.64 16.14 -15.17
C TYR A 512 -15.18 15.98 -16.65
N TYR A 513 -14.34 14.99 -16.91
CA TYR A 513 -13.81 14.68 -18.25
C TYR A 513 -14.80 14.00 -19.21
N ASP A 514 -16.01 13.63 -18.77
CA ASP A 514 -17.01 12.99 -19.64
C ASP A 514 -17.77 13.98 -20.55
N ASN A 515 -17.37 15.26 -20.58
CA ASN A 515 -17.98 16.31 -21.41
C ASN A 515 -16.96 17.06 -22.30
N MET A 516 -15.87 16.42 -22.75
CA MET A 516 -15.15 16.91 -23.92
C MET A 516 -15.72 16.23 -25.18
N PRO A 517 -16.12 17.01 -26.21
CA PRO A 517 -16.95 16.57 -27.33
C PRO A 517 -16.38 15.41 -28.17
#